data_AF-A0A066YZ44-F1
#
_entry.id   AF-A0A066YZ44-F1
#
_cell.length_a   1.000
_cell.length_b   1.000
_cell.length_c   1.000
_cell.angle_alpha   90.00
_cell.angle_beta   90.00
_cell.angle_gamma   90.00
#
_symmetry.space_group_name_H-M   'P 1'
#
loop_
_entity.id
_entity.type
_entity.pdbx_description
1 polymer ?
#
loop_
_entity_poly.entity_id
_entity_poly.type
_entity_poly.pdbx_seq_one_letter_code
_entity_poly.pdbx_strand_id
1 'polypeptide(L)'
;MINDRALALRRLSFEGYRGPLLAGAVLAALVALPDGKLHSWFQGFPVFLVMAAVPLLLIAVVVVGATVTTRSSRPRRPGTSVLLGVALGCAAILLGLSVPGGDVGLIGFGASMLLLLPFAWLMWQAWVSARNGRNPSGRWRWAVGPLLVAVTVLTATQVDLAEVRFGLARPALTDWAEHAVATGAAGPEWVAGYRVTGTELVDGGVKFAIGGSGLFAPHGYAYFPAGTPSRASGYSPLGDGWYAWEGPDHF
;
A
#
# COMPACT_ATOMS: atom_id res chain seq x y z
N MET A 1 -29.82 -7.68 37.04
CA MET A 1 -28.64 -7.98 36.21
C MET A 1 -28.81 -7.29 34.86
N ILE A 2 -28.24 -6.10 34.70
CA ILE A 2 -28.27 -5.34 33.45
C ILE A 2 -27.00 -5.68 32.67
N ASN A 3 -27.18 -6.13 31.43
CA ASN A 3 -26.21 -6.79 30.55
C ASN A 3 -24.82 -6.12 30.43
N ASP A 4 -23.77 -6.83 30.86
CA ASP A 4 -22.37 -6.50 30.53
C ASP A 4 -22.10 -6.41 29.02
N ARG A 5 -22.86 -7.17 28.22
CA ARG A 5 -22.81 -7.07 26.74
C ARG A 5 -23.28 -5.72 26.21
N ALA A 6 -24.28 -5.09 26.86
CA ALA A 6 -24.76 -3.77 26.46
C ALA A 6 -23.73 -2.67 26.81
N LEU A 7 -23.00 -2.84 27.91
CA LEU A 7 -21.88 -1.96 28.28
C LEU A 7 -20.68 -2.09 27.32
N ALA A 8 -20.36 -3.32 26.88
CA ALA A 8 -19.31 -3.56 25.89
C ALA A 8 -19.64 -2.93 24.52
N LEU A 9 -20.87 -3.08 24.04
CA LEU A 9 -21.34 -2.45 22.79
C LEU A 9 -21.42 -0.92 22.92
N ARG A 10 -21.78 -0.40 24.09
CA ARG A 10 -21.77 1.05 24.34
C ARG A 10 -20.35 1.62 24.38
N ARG A 11 -19.35 0.86 24.84
CA ARG A 11 -17.93 1.26 24.75
C ARG A 11 -17.43 1.34 23.31
N LEU A 12 -17.91 0.45 22.42
CA LEU A 12 -17.64 0.54 20.97
C LEU A 12 -18.31 1.74 20.29
N SER A 13 -19.40 2.26 20.87
CA SER A 13 -20.09 3.45 20.35
C SER A 13 -19.42 4.79 20.69
N PHE A 14 -18.41 4.81 21.57
CA PHE A 14 -17.66 6.03 21.87
C PHE A 14 -16.85 6.49 20.66
N GLU A 15 -16.94 7.78 20.35
CA GLU A 15 -16.34 8.46 19.19
C GLU A 15 -14.80 8.29 19.05
N GLY A 16 -14.12 7.71 20.06
CA GLY A 16 -12.69 7.39 20.02
C GLY A 16 -12.33 6.01 19.46
N TYR A 17 -13.26 5.05 19.39
CA TYR A 17 -12.99 3.65 19.01
C TYR A 17 -13.34 3.31 17.55
N ARG A 18 -13.89 4.26 16.79
CA ARG A 18 -14.20 4.07 15.37
C ARG A 18 -12.97 4.14 14.47
N GLY A 19 -11.87 4.74 14.94
CA GLY A 19 -10.62 4.87 14.18
C GLY A 19 -10.02 3.53 13.75
N PRO A 20 -9.81 2.57 14.67
CA PRO A 20 -9.31 1.24 14.35
C PRO A 20 -10.26 0.45 13.43
N LEU A 21 -11.58 0.57 13.62
CA LEU A 21 -12.57 -0.11 12.77
C LEU A 21 -12.65 0.50 11.37
N LEU A 22 -12.55 1.82 11.24
CA LEU A 22 -12.42 2.51 9.95
C LEU A 22 -11.09 2.19 9.28
N ALA A 23 -9.98 2.12 10.02
CA ALA A 23 -8.69 1.72 9.48
C ALA A 23 -8.73 0.27 8.99
N GLY A 24 -9.30 -0.65 9.77
CA GLY A 24 -9.53 -2.04 9.37
C GLY A 24 -10.45 -2.14 8.15
N ALA A 25 -11.53 -1.35 8.09
CA ALA A 25 -12.45 -1.32 6.95
C ALA A 25 -11.80 -0.71 5.70
N VAL A 26 -10.97 0.31 5.82
CA VAL A 26 -10.24 0.92 4.70
C VAL A 26 -9.13 -0.01 4.22
N LEU A 27 -8.40 -0.68 5.12
CA LEU A 27 -7.45 -1.73 4.75
C LEU A 27 -8.14 -2.90 4.05
N ALA A 28 -9.27 -3.37 4.59
CA ALA A 28 -10.08 -4.41 3.95
C ALA A 28 -10.63 -3.95 2.61
N ALA A 29 -11.06 -2.70 2.47
CA ALA A 29 -11.54 -2.14 1.20
C ALA A 29 -10.42 -1.96 0.17
N LEU A 30 -9.21 -1.58 0.60
CA LEU A 30 -8.02 -1.51 -0.27
C LEU A 30 -7.57 -2.89 -0.75
N VAL A 31 -7.69 -3.92 0.11
CA VAL A 31 -7.42 -5.33 -0.23
C VAL A 31 -8.53 -5.92 -1.10
N ALA A 32 -9.78 -5.52 -0.88
CA ALA A 32 -10.96 -6.04 -1.58
C ALA A 32 -11.35 -5.24 -2.83
N LEU A 33 -10.68 -4.13 -3.13
CA LEU A 33 -10.94 -3.30 -4.31
C LEU A 33 -10.51 -4.09 -5.56
N PRO A 34 -11.46 -4.62 -6.34
CA PRO A 34 -11.14 -5.22 -7.62
C PRO A 34 -10.72 -4.08 -8.56
N ASP A 35 -9.85 -4.37 -9.52
CA ASP A 35 -9.60 -3.56 -10.71
C ASP A 35 -8.54 -2.45 -10.66
N GLY A 36 -7.74 -2.31 -9.60
CA GLY A 36 -6.49 -1.53 -9.67
C GLY A 36 -6.57 -0.10 -10.25
N LYS A 37 -7.76 0.52 -10.22
CA LYS A 37 -8.07 1.82 -10.84
C LYS A 37 -7.33 2.99 -10.16
N LEU A 38 -6.90 2.81 -8.92
CA LEU A 38 -6.01 3.76 -8.25
C LEU A 38 -4.64 3.82 -8.95
N HIS A 39 -4.13 2.70 -9.45
CA HIS A 39 -2.79 2.61 -10.02
C HIS A 39 -2.74 3.18 -11.46
N SER A 40 -3.81 3.05 -12.26
CA SER A 40 -3.89 3.69 -13.59
C SER A 40 -3.99 5.22 -13.52
N TRP A 41 -4.56 5.78 -12.44
CA TRP A 41 -4.63 7.23 -12.23
C TRP A 41 -3.25 7.85 -11.97
N PHE A 42 -2.32 7.09 -11.37
CA PHE A 42 -0.95 7.54 -11.09
C PHE A 42 0.02 7.41 -12.28
N GLN A 43 -0.28 6.57 -13.28
CA GLN A 43 0.62 6.35 -14.41
C GLN A 43 0.67 7.49 -15.44
N GLY A 44 -0.33 8.38 -15.46
CA GLY A 44 -0.37 9.54 -16.37
C GLY A 44 0.21 10.83 -15.77
N PHE A 45 0.53 10.84 -14.47
CA PHE A 45 1.10 11.99 -13.80
C PHE A 45 2.57 11.74 -13.51
N PRO A 46 3.45 12.76 -13.63
CA PRO A 46 4.82 12.60 -13.18
C PRO A 46 4.78 12.23 -11.71
N VAL A 47 5.29 11.04 -11.37
CA VAL A 47 5.25 10.46 -10.01
C VAL A 47 5.77 11.49 -9.00
N PHE A 48 6.80 12.25 -9.36
CA PHE A 48 7.34 13.38 -8.59
C PHE A 48 6.30 14.47 -8.25
N LEU A 49 5.38 14.78 -9.16
CA LEU A 49 4.37 15.81 -8.99
C LEU A 49 3.26 15.34 -8.07
N VAL A 50 2.87 14.07 -8.09
CA VAL A 50 1.94 13.47 -7.11
C VAL A 50 2.60 13.38 -5.74
N MET A 51 3.85 12.91 -5.69
CA MET A 51 4.67 12.82 -4.48
C MET A 51 4.84 14.18 -3.81
N ALA A 52 4.92 15.26 -4.58
CA ALA A 52 5.02 16.62 -4.06
C ALA A 52 3.64 17.24 -3.76
N ALA A 53 2.67 17.07 -4.66
CA ALA A 53 1.38 17.75 -4.60
C ALA A 53 0.47 17.21 -3.50
N VAL A 54 0.42 15.90 -3.27
CA VAL A 54 -0.45 15.32 -2.23
C VAL A 54 -0.03 15.76 -0.82
N PRO A 55 1.25 15.75 -0.42
CA PRO A 55 1.63 16.29 0.87
C PRO A 55 1.47 17.80 0.94
N LEU A 56 1.73 18.55 -0.14
CA LEU A 56 1.44 19.99 -0.17
C LEU A 56 -0.06 20.27 0.01
N LEU A 57 -0.94 19.48 -0.60
CA LEU A 57 -2.39 19.56 -0.43
C LEU A 57 -2.81 19.17 0.99
N LEU A 58 -2.22 18.14 1.58
CA LEU A 58 -2.47 17.77 2.98
C LEU A 58 -2.02 18.87 3.94
N ILE A 59 -0.83 19.46 3.72
CA ILE A 59 -0.35 20.62 4.47
C ILE A 59 -1.30 21.80 4.27
N ALA A 60 -1.72 22.09 3.04
CA ALA A 60 -2.66 23.16 2.74
C ALA A 60 -4.03 22.92 3.39
N VAL A 61 -4.57 21.72 3.38
CA VAL A 61 -5.84 21.38 4.05
C VAL A 61 -5.72 21.50 5.57
N VAL A 62 -4.58 21.10 6.15
CA VAL A 62 -4.31 21.30 7.58
C VAL A 62 -4.20 22.79 7.91
N VAL A 63 -3.47 23.57 7.12
CA VAL A 63 -3.27 25.03 7.29
C VAL A 63 -4.55 25.82 7.01
N VAL A 64 -5.38 25.40 6.06
CA VAL A 64 -6.67 26.03 5.76
C VAL A 64 -7.70 25.64 6.82
N GLY A 65 -7.78 24.38 7.21
CA GLY A 65 -8.62 23.95 8.33
C GLY A 65 -8.25 24.64 9.66
N ALA A 66 -6.97 24.93 9.83
CA ALA A 66 -6.43 25.69 10.95
C ALA A 66 -6.83 27.17 10.98
N THR A 67 -6.86 27.81 9.81
CA THR A 67 -7.11 29.24 9.68
C THR A 67 -8.60 29.54 9.57
N VAL A 68 -9.39 28.61 9.02
CA VAL A 68 -10.86 28.73 8.83
C VAL A 68 -11.65 28.35 10.08
N THR A 69 -11.04 27.72 11.10
CA THR A 69 -11.72 27.40 12.37
C THR A 69 -11.83 28.61 13.31
N THR A 70 -12.49 29.67 12.83
CA THR A 70 -13.09 30.70 13.68
C THR A 70 -14.46 30.22 14.17
N ARG A 71 -14.60 30.06 15.49
CA ARG A 71 -15.85 29.76 16.24
C ARG A 71 -16.68 28.56 15.75
N SER A 72 -16.16 27.34 15.92
CA SER A 72 -17.02 26.16 16.03
C SER A 72 -16.65 25.32 17.25
N SER A 73 -17.68 24.94 17.99
CA SER A 73 -17.66 24.35 19.31
C SER A 73 -16.99 22.97 19.34
N ARG A 74 -16.02 22.85 20.27
CA ARG A 74 -15.23 21.67 20.63
C ARG A 74 -14.27 21.17 19.55
N PRO A 75 -12.94 21.21 19.79
CA PRO A 75 -11.97 20.66 18.85
C PRO A 75 -12.22 19.16 18.65
N ARG A 76 -12.65 18.77 17.44
CA ARG A 76 -12.63 17.38 16.98
C ARG A 76 -11.20 16.88 17.13
N ARG A 77 -11.01 15.82 17.91
CA ARG A 77 -9.70 15.31 18.34
C ARG A 77 -8.86 14.93 17.10
N PRO A 78 -7.82 15.70 16.73
CA PRO A 78 -7.09 15.53 15.46
C PRO A 78 -6.18 14.29 15.40
N GLY A 79 -6.13 13.48 16.47
CA GLY A 79 -5.25 12.31 16.53
C GLY A 79 -5.68 11.16 15.62
N THR A 80 -6.97 10.98 15.36
CA THR A 80 -7.45 9.79 14.63
C THR A 80 -7.16 9.86 13.13
N SER A 81 -7.27 11.05 12.52
CA SER A 81 -6.98 11.24 11.10
C SER A 81 -5.49 11.08 10.79
N VAL A 82 -4.61 11.55 11.68
CA VAL A 82 -3.15 11.38 11.51
C VAL A 82 -2.75 9.93 11.66
N LEU A 83 -3.31 9.21 12.64
CA LEU A 83 -3.07 7.77 12.79
C LEU A 83 -3.58 6.98 11.58
N LEU A 84 -4.74 7.35 11.02
CA LEU A 84 -5.24 6.75 9.80
C LEU A 84 -4.30 7.02 8.62
N GLY A 85 -3.82 8.25 8.47
CA GLY A 85 -2.84 8.61 7.44
C GLY A 85 -1.52 7.86 7.59
N VAL A 86 -1.02 7.69 8.81
CA VAL A 86 0.18 6.88 9.09
C VAL A 86 -0.07 5.41 8.74
N ALA A 87 -1.22 4.85 9.12
CA ALA A 87 -1.57 3.48 8.78
C ALA A 87 -1.67 3.26 7.26
N LEU A 88 -2.26 4.21 6.54
CA LEU A 88 -2.31 4.21 5.08
C LEU A 88 -0.92 4.32 4.45
N GLY A 89 -0.04 5.14 5.03
CA GLY A 89 1.36 5.25 4.62
C GLY A 89 2.11 3.93 4.79
N CYS A 90 1.96 3.27 5.93
CA CYS A 90 2.51 1.93 6.17
C CYS A 90 1.99 0.91 5.15
N ALA A 91 0.68 0.88 4.92
CA ALA A 91 0.06 -0.03 3.96
C ALA A 91 0.58 0.20 2.54
N ALA A 92 0.76 1.46 2.13
CA ALA A 92 1.33 1.81 0.84
C ALA A 92 2.78 1.32 0.69
N ILE A 93 3.62 1.43 1.73
CA ILE A 93 4.99 0.88 1.66
C ILE A 93 4.95 -0.63 1.53
N LEU A 94 4.17 -1.34 2.36
CA LEU A 94 4.10 -2.80 2.33
C LEU A 94 3.57 -3.31 0.98
N LEU A 95 2.52 -2.67 0.45
CA LEU A 95 1.99 -3.00 -0.87
C LEU A 95 3.01 -2.71 -1.97
N GLY A 96 3.73 -1.59 -1.90
CA GLY A 96 4.74 -1.26 -2.89
C GLY A 96 5.92 -2.23 -2.89
N LEU A 97 6.36 -2.70 -1.72
CA LEU A 97 7.42 -3.71 -1.57
C LEU A 97 6.96 -5.12 -1.96
N SER A 98 5.66 -5.40 -1.92
CA SER A 98 5.10 -6.71 -2.32
C SER A 98 5.03 -6.94 -3.84
N VAL A 99 5.35 -5.92 -4.64
CA VAL A 99 5.43 -6.04 -6.09
C VAL A 99 6.87 -6.42 -6.44
N PRO A 100 7.12 -7.45 -7.28
CA PRO A 100 8.47 -7.77 -7.73
C PRO A 100 9.12 -6.52 -8.36
N GLY A 101 10.34 -6.17 -7.95
CA GLY A 101 11.02 -4.94 -8.40
C GLY A 101 10.61 -3.64 -7.70
N GLY A 102 9.57 -3.69 -6.85
CA GLY A 102 9.09 -2.57 -6.05
C GLY A 102 8.31 -1.52 -6.85
N ASP A 103 7.13 -1.14 -6.37
CA ASP A 103 6.40 0.02 -6.87
C ASP A 103 6.89 1.29 -6.15
N VAL A 104 7.85 1.96 -6.77
CA VAL A 104 8.47 3.19 -6.24
C VAL A 104 7.44 4.31 -6.01
N GLY A 105 6.36 4.32 -6.80
CA GLY A 105 5.25 5.24 -6.63
C GLY A 105 4.51 5.01 -5.31
N LEU A 106 4.14 3.78 -5.00
CA LEU A 106 3.52 3.44 -3.72
C LEU A 106 4.48 3.64 -2.54
N ILE A 107 5.74 3.22 -2.69
CA ILE A 107 6.76 3.31 -1.63
C ILE A 107 7.01 4.77 -1.27
N GLY A 108 7.28 5.63 -2.26
CA GLY A 108 7.53 7.05 -1.99
C GLY A 108 6.29 7.76 -1.44
N PHE A 109 5.08 7.38 -1.87
CA PHE A 109 3.84 7.95 -1.34
C PHE A 109 3.69 7.59 0.14
N GLY A 110 3.89 6.31 0.46
CA GLY A 110 3.86 5.81 1.82
C GLY A 110 4.93 6.47 2.69
N ALA A 111 6.16 6.58 2.20
CA ALA A 111 7.26 7.26 2.90
C ALA A 111 6.96 8.74 3.16
N SER A 112 6.40 9.44 2.17
CA SER A 112 5.99 10.84 2.30
C SER A 112 4.91 11.02 3.36
N MET A 113 3.91 10.13 3.40
CA MET A 113 2.90 10.12 4.45
C MET A 113 3.54 9.87 5.83
N LEU A 114 4.43 8.90 5.96
CA LEU A 114 5.08 8.57 7.24
C LEU A 114 6.00 9.67 7.77
N LEU A 115 6.58 10.49 6.89
CA LEU A 115 7.44 11.60 7.31
C LEU A 115 6.62 12.87 7.59
N LEU A 116 5.73 13.25 6.66
CA LEU A 116 5.12 14.57 6.66
C LEU A 116 3.90 14.68 7.58
N LEU A 117 3.06 13.63 7.68
CA LEU A 117 1.88 13.67 8.55
C LEU A 117 2.24 13.75 10.03
N PRO A 118 3.16 12.93 10.57
CA PRO A 118 3.59 13.08 11.95
C PRO A 118 4.22 14.45 12.19
N PHE A 119 5.09 14.91 11.30
CA PHE A 119 5.76 16.20 11.48
C PHE A 119 4.76 17.37 11.48
N ALA A 120 3.84 17.42 10.52
CA ALA A 120 2.78 18.44 10.47
C ALA A 120 1.89 18.40 11.72
N TRP A 121 1.55 17.21 12.21
CA TRP A 121 0.77 17.05 13.42
C TRP A 121 1.52 17.51 14.69
N LEU A 122 2.83 17.24 14.77
CA LEU A 122 3.68 17.70 15.85
C LEU A 122 3.78 19.22 15.88
N MET A 123 4.02 19.84 14.72
CA MET A 123 4.06 21.29 14.57
C MET A 123 2.72 21.95 14.92
N TRP A 124 1.62 21.35 14.48
CA TRP A 124 0.29 21.77 14.87
C TRP A 124 0.09 21.76 16.38
N GLN A 125 0.46 20.67 17.05
CA GLN A 125 0.33 20.56 18.51
C GLN A 125 1.22 21.54 19.26
N ALA A 126 2.46 21.74 18.82
CA ALA A 126 3.38 22.71 19.41
C ALA A 126 2.79 24.13 19.32
N TRP A 127 2.25 24.51 18.15
CA TRP A 127 1.61 25.81 17.94
C TRP A 127 0.37 26.01 18.82
N VAL A 128 -0.53 25.01 18.87
CA VAL A 128 -1.73 25.05 19.72
C VAL A 128 -1.38 25.10 21.21
N SER A 129 -0.33 24.40 21.63
CA SER A 129 0.13 24.39 23.03
C SER A 129 0.73 25.73 23.43
N ALA A 130 1.58 26.30 22.58
CA ALA A 130 2.18 27.63 22.78
C ALA A 130 1.10 28.73 22.90
N ARG A 131 0.02 28.62 22.11
CA ARG A 131 -1.07 29.62 22.10
C ARG A 131 -2.02 29.52 23.30
N ASN A 132 -2.19 28.32 23.86
CA ASN A 132 -3.19 28.06 24.92
C ASN A 132 -2.58 27.82 26.30
N GLY A 133 -1.25 27.82 26.46
CA GLY A 133 -0.56 27.59 27.74
C GLY A 133 -0.87 26.24 28.38
N ARG A 134 -1.32 25.25 27.61
CA ARG A 134 -1.72 23.92 28.09
C ARG A 134 -0.68 22.88 27.73
N ASN A 135 -0.32 22.04 28.71
CA ASN A 135 0.48 20.85 28.45
C ASN A 135 -0.34 19.81 27.66
N PRO A 136 0.25 19.16 26.64
CA PRO A 136 -0.44 18.13 25.87
C PRO A 136 -0.75 16.93 26.76
N SER A 137 -2.04 16.62 26.94
CA SER A 137 -2.49 15.46 27.69
C SER A 137 -2.52 14.20 26.79
N GLY A 138 -1.89 13.12 27.25
CA GLY A 138 -1.94 11.78 26.61
C GLY A 138 -0.64 11.33 25.93
N ARG A 139 0.40 11.06 26.74
CA ARG A 139 1.74 10.59 26.32
C ARG A 139 1.74 9.33 25.44
N TRP A 140 0.79 8.42 25.63
CA TRP A 140 0.72 7.17 24.84
C TRP A 140 0.52 7.40 23.33
N ARG A 141 -0.13 8.51 22.95
CA ARG A 141 -0.40 8.85 21.54
C ARG A 141 0.87 9.15 20.74
N TRP A 142 1.93 9.54 21.44
CA TRP A 142 3.24 9.81 20.88
C TRP A 142 4.00 8.53 20.55
N ALA A 143 3.62 7.41 21.15
CA ALA A 143 4.24 6.12 20.89
C ALA A 143 3.63 5.36 19.70
N VAL A 144 2.36 5.62 19.36
CA VAL A 144 1.64 4.83 18.32
C VAL A 144 2.23 5.01 16.93
N GLY A 145 2.58 6.24 16.54
CA GLY A 145 3.22 6.51 15.23
C GLY A 145 4.56 5.79 15.08
N PRO A 146 5.52 6.01 15.99
CA PRO A 146 6.79 5.28 16.00
C PRO A 146 6.63 3.75 16.05
N LEU A 147 5.66 3.25 16.83
CA LEU A 147 5.37 1.81 16.89
C LEU A 147 4.88 1.28 15.54
N LEU A 148 3.97 1.99 14.86
CA LEU A 148 3.50 1.60 13.52
C LEU A 148 4.64 1.60 12.51
N VAL A 149 5.52 2.59 12.56
CA VAL A 149 6.72 2.64 11.69
C VAL A 149 7.65 1.46 11.99
N ALA A 150 7.94 1.19 13.27
CA ALA A 150 8.79 0.09 13.69
C ALA A 150 8.24 -1.27 13.25
N VAL A 151 6.93 -1.49 13.41
CA VAL A 151 6.26 -2.71 12.92
C VAL A 151 6.38 -2.82 11.40
N THR A 152 6.15 -1.74 10.65
CA THR A 152 6.30 -1.76 9.19
C THR A 152 7.73 -2.09 8.76
N VAL A 153 8.73 -1.50 9.41
CA VAL A 153 10.15 -1.79 9.13
C VAL A 153 10.49 -3.24 9.46
N LEU A 154 10.04 -3.75 10.62
CA LEU A 154 10.23 -5.15 11.00
C LEU A 154 9.59 -6.09 9.99
N THR A 155 8.34 -5.85 9.60
CA THR A 155 7.65 -6.67 8.60
C THR A 155 8.37 -6.65 7.26
N ALA A 156 8.78 -5.47 6.79
CA ALA A 156 9.48 -5.31 5.51
C ALA A 156 10.88 -5.92 5.48
N THR A 157 11.53 -6.10 6.63
CA THR A 157 12.90 -6.66 6.73
C THR A 157 12.94 -8.14 7.05
N GLN A 158 11.88 -8.70 7.63
CA GLN A 158 11.82 -10.10 8.06
C GLN A 158 11.06 -11.00 7.08
N VAL A 159 10.26 -10.43 6.17
CA VAL A 159 9.38 -11.17 5.27
C VAL A 159 9.64 -10.72 3.84
N ASP A 160 9.84 -11.68 2.94
CA ASP A 160 9.78 -11.40 1.50
C ASP A 160 8.31 -11.20 1.11
N LEU A 161 7.88 -9.94 1.12
CA LEU A 161 6.51 -9.54 0.83
C LEU A 161 6.09 -9.88 -0.61
N ALA A 162 7.06 -9.94 -1.53
CA ALA A 162 6.79 -10.31 -2.91
C ALA A 162 6.48 -11.81 -3.01
N GLU A 163 7.27 -12.64 -2.33
CA GLU A 163 7.01 -14.09 -2.25
C GLU A 163 5.67 -14.40 -1.57
N VAL A 164 5.34 -13.71 -0.46
CA VAL A 164 4.04 -13.91 0.23
C VAL A 164 2.85 -13.54 -0.67
N ARG A 165 2.91 -12.38 -1.33
CA ARG A 165 1.84 -11.96 -2.24
C ARG A 165 1.73 -12.90 -3.44
N PHE A 166 2.86 -13.33 -3.98
CA PHE A 166 2.90 -14.31 -5.06
C PHE A 166 2.28 -15.64 -4.61
N GLY A 167 2.64 -16.16 -3.44
CA GLY A 167 2.07 -17.40 -2.91
C GLY A 167 0.55 -17.35 -2.75
N LEU A 168 0.01 -16.20 -2.32
CA LEU A 168 -1.44 -15.98 -2.23
C LEU A 168 -2.12 -15.88 -3.61
N ALA A 169 -1.44 -15.30 -4.60
CA ALA A 169 -1.94 -15.10 -5.95
C ALA A 169 -1.71 -16.31 -6.88
N ARG A 170 -0.79 -17.22 -6.51
CA ARG A 170 -0.29 -18.30 -7.37
C ARG A 170 -1.40 -19.15 -7.98
N PRO A 171 -2.47 -19.59 -7.27
CA PRO A 171 -3.50 -20.41 -7.88
C PRO A 171 -4.19 -19.71 -9.06
N ALA A 172 -4.65 -18.47 -8.85
CA ALA A 172 -5.32 -17.68 -9.88
C ALA A 172 -4.37 -17.28 -11.02
N LEU A 173 -3.09 -17.02 -10.73
CA LEU A 173 -2.08 -16.79 -11.77
C LEU A 173 -1.81 -18.07 -12.59
N THR A 174 -1.88 -19.25 -11.97
CA THR A 174 -1.68 -20.54 -12.65
C THR A 174 -2.84 -20.83 -13.59
N ASP A 175 -4.09 -20.68 -13.12
CA ASP A 175 -5.28 -20.85 -13.95
C ASP A 175 -5.25 -19.93 -15.19
N TRP A 176 -4.86 -18.66 -14.99
CA TRP A 176 -4.71 -17.70 -16.07
C TRP A 176 -3.56 -18.08 -17.03
N ALA A 177 -2.40 -18.48 -16.49
CA ALA A 177 -1.24 -18.84 -17.29
C ALA A 177 -1.49 -20.09 -18.14
N GLU A 178 -2.14 -21.10 -17.59
CA GLU A 178 -2.55 -22.30 -18.31
C GLU A 178 -3.55 -21.98 -19.41
N HIS A 179 -4.52 -21.10 -19.13
CA HIS A 179 -5.46 -20.62 -20.15
C HIS A 179 -4.75 -19.88 -21.29
N ALA A 180 -3.80 -18.99 -20.97
CA ALA A 180 -3.01 -18.25 -21.94
C ALA A 180 -2.17 -19.19 -22.83
N VAL A 181 -1.51 -20.19 -22.24
CA VAL A 181 -0.74 -21.19 -22.98
C VAL A 181 -1.65 -22.05 -23.87
N ALA A 182 -2.81 -22.47 -23.37
CA ALA A 182 -3.74 -23.33 -24.11
C ALA A 182 -4.42 -22.61 -25.28
N THR A 183 -4.72 -21.32 -25.14
CA THR A 183 -5.47 -20.55 -26.15
C THR A 183 -4.57 -19.72 -27.06
N GLY A 184 -3.32 -19.48 -26.66
CA GLY A 184 -2.44 -18.52 -27.33
C GLY A 184 -2.86 -17.06 -27.15
N ALA A 185 -3.88 -16.79 -26.32
CA ALA A 185 -4.39 -15.45 -26.06
C ALA A 185 -3.92 -14.98 -24.69
N ALA A 186 -2.96 -14.06 -24.69
CA ALA A 186 -2.50 -13.37 -23.49
C ALA A 186 -2.52 -11.87 -23.78
N GLY A 187 -3.34 -11.13 -23.04
CA GLY A 187 -3.51 -9.69 -23.19
C GLY A 187 -3.29 -8.96 -21.87
N PRO A 188 -3.16 -7.62 -21.90
CA PRO A 188 -3.06 -6.83 -20.68
C PRO A 188 -4.32 -6.97 -19.83
N GLU A 189 -4.16 -7.47 -18.60
CA GLU A 189 -5.28 -7.76 -17.70
C GLU A 189 -4.85 -7.63 -16.22
N TRP A 190 -5.82 -7.49 -15.31
CA TRP A 190 -5.59 -7.64 -13.88
C TRP A 190 -5.83 -9.08 -13.45
N VAL A 191 -4.81 -9.74 -12.91
CA VAL A 191 -4.89 -11.12 -12.46
C VAL A 191 -4.41 -11.20 -11.01
N ALA A 192 -5.29 -11.62 -10.10
CA ALA A 192 -4.96 -11.82 -8.68
C ALA A 192 -4.27 -10.61 -8.01
N GLY A 193 -4.68 -9.40 -8.41
CA GLY A 193 -4.10 -8.15 -7.90
C GLY A 193 -2.78 -7.73 -8.55
N TYR A 194 -2.27 -8.47 -9.55
CA TYR A 194 -1.18 -8.01 -10.41
C TYR A 194 -1.73 -7.42 -11.70
N ARG A 195 -1.13 -6.33 -12.17
CA ARG A 195 -1.43 -5.77 -13.48
C ARG A 195 -0.49 -6.35 -14.50
N VAL A 196 -0.97 -7.20 -15.37
CA VAL A 196 -0.21 -7.72 -16.50
C VAL A 196 -0.20 -6.66 -17.61
N THR A 197 0.98 -6.20 -18.01
CA THR A 197 1.12 -5.14 -19.04
C THR A 197 1.70 -5.64 -20.35
N GLY A 198 2.43 -6.74 -20.32
CA GLY A 198 3.00 -7.39 -21.49
C GLY A 198 3.03 -8.89 -21.26
N THR A 199 2.75 -9.65 -22.31
CA THR A 199 2.67 -11.11 -22.25
C THR A 199 3.34 -11.69 -23.47
N GLU A 200 4.17 -12.70 -23.26
CA GLU A 200 4.94 -13.36 -24.30
C GLU A 200 4.82 -14.86 -24.09
N LEU A 201 4.46 -15.59 -25.14
CA LEU A 201 4.43 -17.05 -25.14
C LEU A 201 5.79 -17.54 -25.62
N VAL A 202 6.54 -18.23 -24.75
CA VAL A 202 7.91 -18.66 -25.01
C VAL A 202 8.09 -20.08 -24.52
N ASP A 203 8.72 -20.94 -25.32
CA ASP A 203 9.12 -22.30 -24.94
C ASP A 203 7.99 -23.16 -24.30
N GLY A 204 6.76 -23.01 -24.77
CA GLY A 204 5.60 -23.73 -24.23
C GLY A 204 5.15 -23.26 -22.83
N GLY A 205 5.66 -22.12 -22.37
CA GLY A 205 5.21 -21.39 -21.20
C GLY A 205 4.74 -19.99 -21.54
N VAL A 206 4.45 -19.22 -20.51
CA VAL A 206 4.06 -17.81 -20.62
C VAL A 206 4.89 -16.96 -19.70
N LYS A 207 5.41 -15.86 -20.24
CA LYS A 207 6.12 -14.82 -19.53
C LYS A 207 5.26 -13.57 -19.52
N PHE A 208 5.17 -12.88 -18.40
CA PHE A 208 4.42 -11.64 -18.33
C PHE A 208 5.08 -10.59 -17.45
N ALA A 209 4.98 -9.33 -17.88
CA ALA A 209 5.47 -8.15 -17.17
C ALA A 209 4.39 -7.61 -16.25
N ILE A 210 4.79 -7.19 -15.05
CA ILE A 210 3.91 -6.56 -14.08
C ILE A 210 4.04 -5.05 -14.17
N GLY A 211 2.94 -4.36 -14.44
CA GLY A 211 2.90 -2.90 -14.50
C GLY A 211 3.27 -2.26 -13.16
N GLY A 212 4.10 -1.22 -13.22
CA GLY A 212 4.57 -0.49 -12.04
C GLY A 212 5.74 -1.16 -11.31
N SER A 213 6.31 -2.24 -11.87
CA SER A 213 7.51 -2.89 -11.33
C SER A 213 8.80 -2.36 -11.97
N GLY A 214 9.83 -2.16 -11.14
CA GLY A 214 11.20 -1.85 -11.55
C GLY A 214 11.41 -0.41 -12.03
N LEU A 215 12.35 0.31 -11.40
CA LEU A 215 12.70 1.68 -11.83
C LEU A 215 13.53 1.69 -13.13
N PHE A 216 14.30 0.63 -13.37
CA PHE A 216 15.31 0.58 -14.43
C PHE A 216 15.12 -0.57 -15.43
N ALA A 217 14.42 -1.65 -15.03
CA ALA A 217 14.14 -2.78 -15.90
C ALA A 217 12.75 -3.36 -15.55
N PRO A 218 11.97 -3.81 -16.55
CA PRO A 218 10.73 -4.53 -16.30
C PRO A 218 10.97 -5.76 -15.42
N HIS A 219 10.05 -6.03 -14.49
CA HIS A 219 10.03 -7.28 -13.75
C HIS A 219 8.70 -8.00 -13.96
N GLY A 220 8.70 -9.29 -13.73
CA GLY A 220 7.49 -10.07 -13.87
C GLY A 220 7.64 -11.49 -13.38
N TYR A 221 6.65 -12.30 -13.76
CA TYR A 221 6.68 -13.73 -13.53
C TYR A 221 6.63 -14.47 -14.86
N ALA A 222 7.09 -15.72 -14.81
CA ALA A 222 6.97 -16.65 -15.90
C ALA A 222 6.55 -18.01 -15.37
N TYR A 223 5.70 -18.68 -16.14
CA TYR A 223 5.21 -20.01 -15.87
C TYR A 223 5.62 -20.95 -17.00
N PHE A 224 6.45 -21.94 -16.64
CA PHE A 224 6.95 -22.97 -17.54
C PHE A 224 6.61 -24.34 -16.95
N PRO A 225 5.44 -24.92 -17.29
CA PRO A 225 4.99 -26.19 -16.70
C PRO A 225 5.89 -27.37 -17.10
N ALA A 226 6.56 -27.29 -18.25
CA ALA A 226 7.45 -28.33 -18.76
C ALA A 226 8.89 -28.29 -18.17
N GLY A 227 9.21 -27.30 -17.32
CA GLY A 227 10.51 -27.20 -16.66
C GLY A 227 11.24 -25.87 -16.90
N THR A 228 12.55 -25.86 -16.71
CA THR A 228 13.37 -24.64 -16.79
C THR A 228 13.36 -23.99 -18.18
N PRO A 229 13.24 -22.64 -18.26
CA PRO A 229 13.32 -21.92 -19.53
C PRO A 229 14.67 -22.14 -20.23
N SER A 230 14.66 -22.11 -21.57
CA SER A 230 15.87 -22.36 -22.38
C SER A 230 16.98 -21.33 -22.17
N ARG A 231 16.62 -20.10 -21.76
CA ARG A 231 17.54 -19.06 -21.28
C ARG A 231 17.35 -18.86 -19.78
N ALA A 232 18.22 -19.46 -18.97
CA ALA A 232 18.13 -19.40 -17.51
C ALA A 232 18.62 -18.08 -16.89
N SER A 233 19.36 -17.24 -17.64
CA SER A 233 19.88 -15.97 -17.11
C SER A 233 18.73 -14.98 -16.86
N GLY A 234 18.60 -14.48 -15.64
CA GLY A 234 17.56 -13.51 -15.26
C GLY A 234 16.29 -14.13 -14.69
N TYR A 235 16.22 -15.46 -14.53
CA TYR A 235 15.11 -16.15 -13.87
C TYR A 235 15.51 -16.64 -12.47
N SER A 236 14.71 -16.32 -11.48
CA SER A 236 14.81 -16.86 -10.11
C SER A 236 13.66 -17.83 -9.85
N PRO A 237 13.93 -19.10 -9.52
CA PRO A 237 12.89 -20.10 -9.33
C PRO A 237 12.04 -19.79 -8.09
N LEU A 238 10.72 -19.88 -8.25
CA LEU A 238 9.74 -19.78 -7.16
C LEU A 238 9.11 -21.16 -6.83
N GLY A 239 9.40 -22.18 -7.64
CA GLY A 239 8.84 -23.54 -7.50
C GLY A 239 7.59 -23.77 -8.35
N ASP A 240 7.22 -25.03 -8.56
CA ASP A 240 6.02 -25.45 -9.32
C ASP A 240 5.93 -24.84 -10.73
N GLY A 241 7.05 -24.80 -11.44
CA GLY A 241 7.14 -24.22 -12.79
C GLY A 241 7.12 -22.69 -12.83
N TRP A 242 7.08 -22.02 -11.68
CA TRP A 242 7.09 -20.56 -11.60
C TRP A 242 8.49 -19.98 -11.39
N TYR A 243 8.73 -18.84 -12.03
CA TYR A 243 9.95 -18.06 -11.95
C TYR A 243 9.63 -16.57 -11.84
N ALA A 244 10.35 -15.85 -10.98
CA ALA A 244 10.46 -14.41 -11.09
C ALA A 244 11.52 -14.09 -12.14
N TRP A 245 11.32 -13.04 -12.95
CA TRP A 245 12.32 -12.63 -13.92
C TRP A 245 12.56 -11.12 -13.91
N GLU A 246 13.80 -10.76 -14.22
CA GLU A 246 14.29 -9.39 -14.39
C GLU A 246 15.13 -9.32 -15.67
N GLY A 247 14.84 -8.37 -16.55
CA GLY A 247 15.66 -8.19 -17.75
C GLY A 247 15.12 -7.16 -18.76
N PRO A 248 15.97 -6.71 -19.69
CA PRO A 248 15.65 -5.70 -20.71
C PRO A 248 14.78 -6.24 -21.87
N ASP A 249 14.13 -7.40 -21.70
CA ASP A 249 13.45 -8.08 -22.80
C ASP A 249 12.31 -7.23 -23.39
N HIS A 250 12.21 -7.30 -24.71
CA HIS A 250 11.25 -6.55 -25.51
C HIS A 250 9.86 -7.18 -25.41
N PHE A 251 8.87 -6.39 -24.97
CA PHE A 251 7.44 -6.65 -25.19
C PHE A 251 6.92 -5.75 -26.31
#